data_AF-A0A9E4YXZ5-F1
#
_entry.id   AF-A0A9E4YXZ5-F1
#
_cell.length_a   1.000
_cell.length_b   1.000
_cell.length_c   1.000
_cell.angle_alpha   90.00
_cell.angle_beta   90.00
_cell.angle_gamma   90.00
#
_symmetry.space_group_name_H-M   'P 1'
#
loop_
_entity.id
_entity.type
_entity.pdbx_description
1 polymer ?
#
loop_
_entity_poly.entity_id
_entity_poly.type
_entity_poly.pdbx_seq_one_letter_code
_entity_poly.pdbx_strand_id
1 'polypeptide(L)'
;MRSPEALIWGRSISCGIAAGESIMRHERDFEGVGTMPTKAALFYDYPIKDGEVYGQGRRQTIEKLTDLYPEVINSKNFDEHASGLGNVEVIFATWGMPFLTAEQLAKMPKLKAVFYAAGNVKAFAQPIVDN
;
A
#
# COMPACT_ATOMS: atom_id res chain seq x y z
N MET A 1 31.75 -6.61 0.33
CA MET A 1 32.04 -5.81 -0.88
C MET A 1 30.84 -5.94 -1.81
N ARG A 2 30.15 -4.82 -2.11
CA ARG A 2 28.89 -4.62 -2.90
C ARG A 2 27.61 -5.11 -2.19
N SER A 3 26.82 -4.25 -1.51
CA SER A 3 25.90 -3.17 -1.94
C SER A 3 24.57 -3.68 -2.53
N PRO A 4 23.41 -3.44 -1.89
CA PRO A 4 22.09 -3.77 -2.41
C PRO A 4 21.48 -2.61 -3.21
N GLU A 5 21.03 -2.87 -4.44
CA GLU A 5 20.29 -1.91 -5.27
C GLU A 5 18.81 -1.89 -4.85
N ALA A 6 18.42 -0.83 -4.16
CA ALA A 6 17.02 -0.44 -3.97
C ALA A 6 16.56 0.33 -5.22
N LEU A 7 15.74 -0.31 -6.05
CA LEU A 7 15.09 0.33 -7.20
C LEU A 7 13.92 1.20 -6.71
N ILE A 8 14.18 2.50 -6.64
CA ILE A 8 13.18 3.55 -6.40
C ILE A 8 12.40 3.77 -7.71
N TRP A 9 11.12 3.39 -7.74
CA TRP A 9 10.24 3.69 -8.86
C TRP A 9 9.61 5.09 -8.68
N GLY A 10 10.32 6.12 -9.13
CA GLY A 10 9.79 7.48 -9.26
C GLY A 10 9.41 7.77 -10.71
N ARG A 11 8.12 7.68 -11.06
CA ARG A 11 7.62 8.29 -12.30
C ARG A 11 6.72 9.47 -11.98
N SER A 12 7.32 10.63 -12.16
CA SER A 12 6.68 11.93 -12.30
C SER A 12 5.65 11.89 -13.43
N ILE A 13 4.39 12.21 -13.13
CA ILE A 13 3.36 12.43 -14.13
C ILE A 13 3.44 13.90 -14.52
N SER A 14 4.07 14.17 -15.65
CA SER A 14 4.03 15.49 -16.29
C SER A 14 2.65 15.69 -16.94
N CYS A 15 2.04 16.83 -16.64
CA CYS A 15 0.80 17.32 -17.22
C CYS A 15 1.07 17.75 -18.68
N GLY A 16 0.59 16.97 -19.64
CA GLY A 16 0.53 17.33 -21.05
C GLY A 16 -0.92 17.56 -21.46
N ILE A 17 -1.34 18.83 -21.48
CA ILE A 17 -2.57 19.25 -22.16
C ILE A 17 -2.26 19.21 -23.67
N ALA A 18 -2.85 18.25 -24.38
CA ALA A 18 -2.93 18.25 -25.82
C ALA A 18 -4.40 18.05 -26.21
N ALA A 19 -4.90 19.00 -26.99
CA ALA A 19 -6.26 19.11 -27.44
C ALA A 19 -6.62 18.01 -28.46
N GLY A 20 -7.88 17.56 -28.37
CA GLY A 20 -8.68 17.15 -29.52
C GLY A 20 -8.19 15.93 -30.29
N GLU A 21 -8.53 14.74 -29.79
CA GLU A 21 -8.88 13.63 -30.67
C GLU A 21 -9.76 12.64 -29.89
N SER A 22 -10.83 12.21 -30.54
CA SER A 22 -11.85 11.31 -30.01
C SER A 22 -11.22 9.95 -29.68
N ILE A 23 -10.75 9.79 -28.45
CA ILE A 23 -10.35 8.50 -27.90
C ILE A 23 -11.57 7.89 -27.24
N MET A 24 -12.27 7.04 -28.01
CA MET A 24 -13.11 5.99 -27.47
C MET A 24 -12.30 5.28 -26.37
N ARG A 25 -12.62 5.57 -25.11
CA ARG A 25 -12.12 4.80 -23.98
C ARG A 25 -12.66 3.40 -24.17
N HIS A 26 -11.85 2.53 -24.78
CA HIS A 26 -11.91 1.12 -24.48
C HIS A 26 -11.63 1.03 -22.98
N GLU A 27 -12.70 0.95 -22.19
CA GLU A 27 -12.68 0.21 -20.94
C GLU A 27 -12.13 -1.16 -21.31
N ARG A 28 -10.81 -1.30 -21.16
CA ARG A 28 -10.21 -2.63 -21.10
C ARG A 28 -10.65 -3.18 -19.78
N ASP A 29 -11.81 -3.83 -19.81
CA ASP A 29 -12.17 -4.85 -18.86
C ASP A 29 -10.95 -5.73 -18.69
N PHE A 30 -10.34 -5.62 -17.50
CA PHE A 30 -9.22 -6.45 -17.11
C PHE A 30 -9.78 -7.84 -16.77
N GLU A 31 -10.36 -8.51 -17.76
CA GLU A 31 -10.63 -9.95 -17.68
C GLU A 31 -9.30 -10.65 -17.93
N GLY A 32 -8.58 -10.91 -16.84
CA GLY A 32 -7.23 -11.47 -16.89
C GLY A 32 -6.90 -12.31 -15.68
N VAL A 33 -7.02 -13.63 -15.88
CA VAL A 33 -6.45 -14.74 -15.08
C VAL A 33 -7.26 -15.13 -13.84
N GLY A 34 -7.72 -16.39 -13.82
CA GLY A 34 -8.28 -17.08 -12.66
C GLY A 34 -7.26 -17.32 -11.52
N THR A 35 -6.49 -16.31 -11.16
CA THR A 35 -5.75 -16.24 -9.90
C THR A 35 -6.69 -15.66 -8.86
N MET A 36 -6.87 -16.38 -7.74
CA MET A 36 -7.57 -15.85 -6.58
C MET A 36 -7.04 -14.45 -6.23
N PRO A 37 -7.90 -13.51 -5.84
CA PRO A 37 -7.46 -12.18 -5.44
C PRO A 37 -6.39 -12.28 -4.36
N THR A 38 -5.29 -11.55 -4.56
CA THR A 38 -4.14 -11.57 -3.64
C THR A 38 -4.62 -11.19 -2.24
N LYS A 39 -4.25 -11.99 -1.24
CA LYS A 39 -4.62 -11.74 0.14
C LYS A 39 -3.80 -10.57 0.68
N ALA A 40 -4.47 -9.49 1.06
CA ALA A 40 -3.82 -8.27 1.51
C ALA A 40 -4.25 -7.87 2.92
N ALA A 41 -3.42 -7.11 3.64
CA ALA A 41 -3.78 -6.54 4.93
C ALA A 41 -3.20 -5.13 5.09
N LEU A 42 -3.88 -4.27 5.86
CA LEU A 42 -3.41 -2.93 6.21
C LEU A 42 -2.74 -2.93 7.58
N PHE A 43 -1.52 -2.38 7.68
CA PHE A 43 -0.73 -2.35 8.91
C PHE A 43 -0.34 -0.92 9.28
N TYR A 44 -0.91 -0.38 10.36
CA TYR A 44 -0.50 0.92 10.91
C TYR A 44 -1.15 1.25 12.25
N ASP A 45 -0.41 1.99 13.07
CA ASP A 45 -0.86 2.62 14.33
C ASP A 45 -1.27 4.10 14.14
N TYR A 46 -1.27 4.60 12.89
CA TYR A 46 -1.58 5.99 12.60
C TYR A 46 -3.05 6.34 12.88
N PRO A 47 -3.32 7.38 13.69
CA PRO A 47 -4.68 7.72 14.05
C PRO A 47 -5.37 8.47 12.90
N ILE A 48 -6.59 8.06 12.56
CA ILE A 48 -7.41 8.62 11.46
C ILE A 48 -7.58 10.15 11.57
N LYS A 49 -7.54 10.69 12.79
CA LYS A 49 -7.65 12.14 13.07
C LYS A 49 -6.58 13.00 12.40
N ASP A 50 -5.40 12.42 12.12
CA ASP A 50 -4.27 13.12 11.50
C ASP A 50 -4.31 12.99 9.95
N GLY A 51 -5.39 12.40 9.42
CA GLY A 51 -5.62 12.14 8.00
C GLY A 51 -5.51 10.65 7.67
N GLU A 52 -6.06 10.24 6.53
CA GLU A 52 -5.96 8.85 6.08
C GLU A 52 -5.03 8.72 4.87
N VAL A 53 -3.92 8.02 5.03
CA VAL A 53 -2.99 7.70 3.92
C VAL A 53 -3.63 6.78 2.88
N TYR A 54 -4.60 5.96 3.28
CA TYR A 54 -5.41 5.15 2.36
C TYR A 54 -6.86 5.66 2.23
N GLY A 55 -7.15 6.89 2.67
CA GLY A 55 -8.48 7.50 2.50
C GLY A 55 -8.73 7.98 1.06
N GLN A 56 -9.80 8.73 0.82
CA GLN A 56 -10.11 9.31 -0.51
C GLN A 56 -10.23 8.27 -1.64
N GLY A 57 -10.88 7.13 -1.40
CA GLY A 57 -11.08 6.10 -2.43
C GLY A 57 -9.93 5.10 -2.58
N ARG A 58 -8.76 5.34 -1.97
CA ARG A 58 -7.58 4.48 -2.10
C ARG A 58 -7.80 3.11 -1.46
N ARG A 59 -8.36 3.05 -0.25
CA ARG A 59 -8.73 1.80 0.43
C ARG A 59 -9.73 0.99 -0.41
N GLN A 60 -10.76 1.64 -0.93
CA GLN A 60 -11.76 1.00 -1.79
C GLN A 60 -11.14 0.46 -3.07
N THR A 61 -10.10 1.12 -3.60
CA THR A 61 -9.35 0.62 -4.75
C THR A 61 -8.56 -0.64 -4.38
N ILE A 62 -7.91 -0.66 -3.21
CA ILE A 62 -7.22 -1.86 -2.70
C ILE A 62 -8.20 -3.01 -2.49
N GLU A 63 -9.37 -2.76 -1.90
CA GLU A 63 -10.44 -3.76 -1.69
C GLU A 63 -10.99 -4.35 -3.00
N LYS A 64 -10.98 -3.59 -4.09
CA LYS A 64 -11.37 -4.09 -5.42
C LYS A 64 -10.30 -4.94 -6.09
N LEU A 65 -9.03 -4.67 -5.81
CA LEU A 65 -7.88 -5.32 -6.44
C LEU A 65 -7.39 -6.54 -5.65
N THR A 66 -7.69 -6.60 -4.35
CA THR A 66 -7.15 -7.58 -3.42
C THR A 66 -8.25 -8.09 -2.51
N ASP A 67 -8.06 -9.29 -1.97
CA ASP A 67 -8.90 -9.78 -0.88
C ASP A 67 -8.33 -9.19 0.42
N LEU A 68 -8.85 -7.99 0.74
CA LEU A 68 -8.36 -7.18 1.84
C LEU A 68 -8.92 -7.69 3.17
N TYR A 69 -8.02 -7.95 4.12
CA TYR A 69 -8.37 -8.25 5.49
C TYR A 69 -9.20 -7.10 6.09
N PRO A 70 -10.36 -7.39 6.72
CA PRO A 70 -11.35 -6.36 7.07
C PRO A 70 -10.83 -5.33 8.08
N GLU A 71 -9.94 -5.77 8.98
CA GLU A 71 -9.40 -4.94 10.04
C GLU A 71 -7.99 -4.42 9.74
N VAL A 72 -7.70 -3.22 10.23
CA VAL A 72 -6.35 -2.67 10.21
C VAL A 72 -5.58 -3.26 11.37
N ILE A 73 -4.45 -3.89 11.06
CA ILE A 73 -3.57 -4.47 12.05
C ILE A 73 -2.67 -3.39 12.63
N ASN A 74 -2.64 -3.31 13.95
CA ASN A 74 -1.90 -2.37 14.75
C ASN A 74 -1.11 -3.14 15.82
N SER A 75 -0.22 -2.46 16.54
CA SER A 75 0.63 -3.08 17.56
C SER A 75 -0.16 -3.73 18.71
N LYS A 76 -1.45 -3.40 18.88
CA LYS A 76 -2.28 -3.87 19.99
C LYS A 76 -3.16 -5.06 19.61
N ASN A 77 -3.58 -5.18 18.36
CA ASN A 77 -4.52 -6.21 17.91
C ASN A 77 -3.87 -7.34 17.09
N PHE A 78 -2.55 -7.28 16.82
CA PHE A 78 -1.87 -8.29 16.01
C PHE A 78 -2.14 -9.73 16.49
N ASP A 79 -2.03 -9.99 17.79
CA ASP A 79 -2.17 -11.35 18.32
C ASP A 79 -3.62 -11.87 18.25
N GLU A 80 -4.61 -10.98 18.30
CA GLU A 80 -6.03 -11.32 18.15
C GLU A 80 -6.35 -11.75 16.72
N HIS A 81 -5.71 -11.11 15.74
CA HIS A 81 -5.91 -11.39 14.31
C HIS A 81 -4.90 -12.38 13.71
N ALA A 82 -3.89 -12.79 14.47
CA ALA A 82 -2.76 -13.57 13.98
C ALA A 82 -3.17 -14.86 13.24
N SER A 83 -4.25 -15.52 13.67
CA SER A 83 -4.79 -16.72 13.02
C SER A 83 -5.31 -16.46 11.60
N GLY A 84 -5.83 -15.25 11.34
CA GLY A 84 -6.33 -14.83 10.03
C GLY A 84 -5.23 -14.35 9.07
N LEU A 85 -4.04 -14.03 9.59
CA LEU A 85 -2.95 -13.45 8.81
C LEU A 85 -2.08 -14.48 8.08
N GLY A 86 -2.25 -15.78 8.36
CA GLY A 86 -1.41 -16.84 7.76
C GLY A 86 -1.48 -16.97 6.24
N ASN A 87 -2.54 -16.44 5.64
CA ASN A 87 -2.70 -16.42 4.18
C ASN A 87 -2.35 -15.08 3.53
N VAL A 88 -1.96 -14.06 4.32
CA VAL A 88 -1.61 -12.73 3.78
C VAL A 88 -0.36 -12.83 2.94
N GLU A 89 -0.43 -12.30 1.72
CA GLU A 89 0.66 -12.27 0.75
C GLU A 89 1.26 -10.87 0.64
N VAL A 90 0.45 -9.84 0.86
CA VAL A 90 0.84 -8.44 0.69
C VAL A 90 0.40 -7.62 1.89
N ILE A 91 1.28 -6.79 2.42
CA ILE A 91 0.94 -5.81 3.45
C ILE A 91 1.01 -4.41 2.86
N PHE A 92 -0.04 -3.61 3.10
CA PHE A 92 -0.06 -2.18 2.85
C PHE A 92 0.16 -1.46 4.18
N ALA A 93 1.27 -0.76 4.31
CA ALA A 93 1.72 -0.11 5.52
C ALA A 93 1.75 1.41 5.37
N THR A 94 1.74 2.12 6.49
CA THR A 94 1.97 3.57 6.57
C THR A 94 2.62 3.94 7.91
N TRP A 95 2.65 5.23 8.26
CA TRP A 95 3.10 5.74 9.55
C TRP A 95 2.60 4.88 10.71
N GLY A 96 3.46 4.64 11.70
CA GLY A 96 3.13 3.73 12.79
C GLY A 96 3.01 2.26 12.39
N MET A 97 3.64 1.82 11.29
CA MET A 97 3.83 0.39 11.00
C MET A 97 4.36 -0.31 12.26
N PRO A 98 3.67 -1.34 12.77
CA PRO A 98 4.09 -2.04 13.98
C PRO A 98 5.43 -2.74 13.74
N PHE A 99 6.28 -2.75 14.75
CA PHE A 99 7.53 -3.52 14.71
C PHE A 99 7.19 -5.00 14.91
N LEU A 100 7.21 -5.76 13.81
CA LEU A 100 6.88 -7.18 13.84
C LEU A 100 8.07 -8.00 14.33
N THR A 101 7.87 -8.78 15.40
CA THR A 101 8.88 -9.70 15.90
C THR A 101 9.06 -10.88 14.93
N ALA A 102 10.17 -11.61 15.06
CA ALA A 102 10.41 -12.81 14.25
C ALA A 102 9.28 -13.86 14.43
N GLU A 103 8.74 -13.99 15.64
CA GLU A 103 7.61 -14.88 15.93
C GLU A 103 6.33 -14.42 15.22
N GLN A 104 6.06 -13.11 15.19
CA GLN A 104 4.90 -12.55 14.49
C GLN A 104 5.04 -12.70 12.97
N LEU A 105 6.24 -12.49 12.42
CA LEU A 105 6.52 -12.73 11.00
C LEU A 105 6.37 -14.22 10.63
N ALA A 106 6.76 -15.14 11.51
CA ALA A 106 6.57 -16.58 11.30
C ALA A 106 5.09 -16.98 11.16
N LYS A 107 4.16 -16.19 11.74
CA LYS A 107 2.71 -16.39 11.55
C LYS A 107 2.20 -15.96 10.18
N MET A 108 3.03 -15.31 9.35
CA MET A 108 2.71 -14.88 7.98
C MET A 108 3.65 -15.53 6.94
N PRO A 109 3.64 -16.86 6.81
CA PRO A 109 4.61 -17.59 5.98
C PRO A 109 4.47 -17.34 4.48
N LYS A 110 3.33 -16.81 4.03
CA LYS A 110 3.04 -16.49 2.63
C LYS A 110 3.31 -15.04 2.26
N LEU A 111 3.80 -14.22 3.20
CA LEU A 111 4.09 -12.81 2.97
C LEU A 111 5.20 -12.68 1.91
N LYS A 112 4.90 -11.98 0.82
CA LYS A 112 5.79 -11.76 -0.32
C LYS A 112 6.29 -10.32 -0.40
N ALA A 113 5.45 -9.35 -0.02
CA ALA A 113 5.77 -7.94 -0.17
C ALA A 113 5.12 -7.07 0.91
N VAL A 114 5.79 -5.96 1.23
CA VAL A 114 5.28 -4.89 2.09
C VAL A 114 5.38 -3.58 1.31
N PHE A 115 4.25 -2.94 1.05
CA PHE A 115 4.14 -1.63 0.40
C PHE A 115 3.96 -0.56 1.46
N TYR A 116 4.97 0.28 1.66
CA TYR A 116 4.91 1.36 2.64
C TYR A 116 4.56 2.69 1.96
N ALA A 117 3.44 3.29 2.35
CA ALA A 117 3.02 4.60 1.88
C ALA A 117 3.28 5.64 2.98
N ALA A 118 4.20 6.58 2.73
CA ALA A 118 4.31 7.82 3.50
C ALA A 118 3.71 8.94 2.66
N GLY A 119 2.87 9.79 3.27
CA GLY A 119 2.25 10.93 2.59
C GLY A 119 3.25 11.89 1.92
N ASN A 120 2.72 12.85 1.17
CA ASN A 120 3.52 13.82 0.43
C ASN A 120 4.25 14.80 1.38
N VAL A 121 5.59 14.79 1.37
CA VAL A 121 6.43 15.70 2.18
C VAL A 121 6.62 17.09 1.56
N LYS A 122 6.16 17.32 0.31
CA LYS A 122 6.37 18.58 -0.41
C LYS A 122 5.93 19.80 0.39
N ALA A 123 4.86 19.72 1.17
CA ALA A 123 4.32 20.86 1.90
C ALA A 123 5.35 21.53 2.84
N PHE A 124 6.23 20.75 3.49
CA PHE A 124 7.29 21.30 4.32
C PHE A 124 8.68 21.18 3.68
N ALA A 125 8.90 20.21 2.79
CA ALA A 125 10.19 19.99 2.15
C ALA A 125 10.48 20.99 1.02
N GLN A 126 9.45 21.44 0.28
CA GLN A 126 9.62 22.38 -0.82
C GLN A 126 10.35 23.67 -0.40
N PRO A 127 9.94 24.38 0.67
CA PRO A 127 10.69 25.55 1.13
C PRO A 127 12.07 25.22 1.70
N ILE A 128 12.40 23.97 2.06
CA ILE A 128 13.74 23.58 2.53
C ILE A 128 14.68 23.29 1.34
N VAL A 129 14.16 22.72 0.26
CA VAL A 129 14.92 22.35 -0.95
C VAL A 129 15.12 23.54 -1.90
N ASP A 130 14.21 24.51 -1.89
CA ASP A 130 14.27 25.71 -2.74
C ASP A 130 15.16 26.83 -2.14
N ASN A 131 15.79 26.61 -0.98
CA ASN A 131 16.78 27.51 -0.35
C ASN A 131 18.21 27.02 -0.61
#